data_AF-A0AA94I0U0-F1
#
_entry.id   AF-A0AA94I0U0-F1
#
_cell.length_a   1.000
_cell.length_b   1.000
_cell.length_c   1.000
_cell.angle_alpha   90.00
_cell.angle_beta   90.00
_cell.angle_gamma   90.00
#
_symmetry.space_group_name_H-M   'P 1'
#
loop_
_entity.id
_entity.type
_entity.pdbx_description
1 polymer ?
#
loop_
_entity_poly.entity_id
_entity_poly.type
_entity_poly.pdbx_seq_one_letter_code
_entity_poly.pdbx_strand_id
1 'polypeptide(L)'
;MLRRCISAEWMKLHHSHIWIILMILPILSVLIGSANFYMNQGVLTKEWYSLWSQVGLFYGEFFFPILIAICCAYMWRLEHHNKNWNMIMTAPVSTTSIFLSKINSSWCTNDFSSDILFYIIFFRR
;
A
#
# COMPACT_ATOMS: atom_id res chain seq x y z
N MET A 1 14.27 15.84 -14.08
CA MET A 1 14.39 14.38 -14.32
C MET A 1 13.45 13.58 -13.42
N LEU A 2 13.47 13.81 -12.10
CA LEU A 2 12.62 13.11 -11.12
C LEU A 2 11.13 12.97 -11.50
N ARG A 3 10.47 14.04 -11.93
CA ARG A 3 9.04 14.01 -12.33
C ARG A 3 8.76 13.02 -13.49
N ARG A 4 9.69 12.88 -14.43
CA ARG A 4 9.57 11.92 -15.54
C ARG A 4 9.76 10.49 -15.06
N CYS A 5 10.67 10.27 -14.10
CA CYS A 5 10.85 8.98 -13.45
C CYS A 5 9.59 8.56 -12.67
N ILE A 6 9.00 9.47 -11.89
CA ILE A 6 7.75 9.20 -11.16
C ILE A 6 6.61 8.82 -12.12
N SER A 7 6.44 9.58 -13.21
CA SER A 7 5.42 9.27 -14.23
C SER A 7 5.67 7.91 -14.89
N ALA A 8 6.92 7.55 -15.16
CA ALA A 8 7.27 6.24 -15.71
C ALA A 8 6.96 5.10 -14.74
N GLU A 9 7.31 5.22 -13.46
CA GLU A 9 6.97 4.22 -12.43
C GLU A 9 5.45 4.12 -12.24
N TRP A 10 4.71 5.24 -12.31
CA TRP A 10 3.25 5.24 -12.22
C TRP A 10 2.60 4.48 -13.38
N MET A 11 3.11 4.63 -14.61
CA MET A 11 2.62 3.86 -15.76
C MET A 11 2.86 2.35 -15.59
N LYS A 12 4.00 1.95 -15.01
CA LYS A 12 4.28 0.53 -14.68
C LYS A 12 3.28 -0.02 -13.66
N LEU A 13 2.91 0.78 -12.66
CA LEU A 13 1.96 0.39 -11.60
C LEU A 13 0.51 0.40 -12.08
N HIS A 14 0.12 1.33 -12.95
CA HIS A 14 -1.25 1.42 -13.48
C HIS A 14 -1.63 0.19 -14.30
N HIS A 15 -0.71 -0.34 -15.10
CA HIS A 15 -0.96 -1.56 -15.89
C HIS A 15 -0.74 -2.86 -15.10
N SER A 16 -0.32 -2.74 -13.83
CA SER A 16 -0.01 -3.88 -12.98
C SER A 16 -1.26 -4.39 -12.23
N HIS A 17 -1.32 -5.69 -11.96
CA HIS A 17 -2.36 -6.29 -11.12
C HIS A 17 -2.12 -6.08 -9.61
N ILE A 18 -1.14 -5.26 -9.21
CA ILE A 18 -0.80 -5.01 -7.81
C ILE A 18 -1.96 -4.38 -7.02
N TRP A 19 -2.85 -3.66 -7.71
CA TRP A 19 -4.08 -3.08 -7.14
C TRP A 19 -4.95 -4.11 -6.42
N ILE A 20 -4.94 -5.37 -6.85
CA ILE A 20 -5.72 -6.43 -6.22
C ILE A 20 -5.21 -6.69 -4.80
N ILE A 21 -3.89 -6.84 -4.64
CA ILE A 21 -3.27 -7.09 -3.32
C ILE A 21 -3.46 -5.87 -2.41
N LEU A 22 -3.32 -4.66 -2.98
CA LEU A 22 -3.57 -3.39 -2.30
C LEU A 22 -4.99 -3.28 -1.75
N MET A 23 -5.98 -3.93 -2.33
CA MET A 23 -7.36 -3.93 -1.82
C MET A 23 -7.64 -5.10 -0.86
N ILE A 24 -7.07 -6.28 -1.13
CA ILE A 24 -7.32 -7.49 -0.32
C ILE A 24 -6.82 -7.31 1.12
N LEU A 25 -5.61 -6.80 1.31
CA LEU A 25 -5.01 -6.70 2.65
C LEU A 25 -5.78 -5.72 3.58
N PRO A 26 -6.17 -4.52 3.14
CA PRO A 26 -7.09 -3.67 3.88
C PRO A 26 -8.43 -4.34 4.23
N ILE A 27 -9.04 -5.07 3.29
CA ILE A 27 -10.31 -5.78 3.53
C ILE A 27 -10.14 -6.85 4.61
N LEU A 28 -9.04 -7.61 4.57
CA LEU A 28 -8.72 -8.59 5.61
C LEU A 28 -8.58 -7.93 6.98
N SER A 29 -7.94 -6.76 7.04
CA SER A 29 -7.84 -6.00 8.30
C SER A 29 -9.20 -5.64 8.89
N VAL A 30 -10.15 -5.25 8.05
CA VAL A 30 -11.51 -4.90 8.47
C VAL A 30 -12.25 -6.13 8.98
N LEU A 31 -12.15 -7.26 8.27
CA LEU A 31 -12.78 -8.51 8.67
C LEU A 31 -12.22 -9.00 10.01
N ILE A 32 -10.89 -8.96 10.20
CA ILE A 32 -10.25 -9.41 11.43
C ILE A 32 -10.55 -8.44 12.58
N GLY A 33 -10.45 -7.12 12.35
CA GLY A 33 -10.75 -6.11 13.36
C GLY A 33 -12.21 -6.13 13.81
N SER A 34 -13.15 -6.34 12.89
CA SER A 34 -14.58 -6.48 13.21
C SER A 34 -14.90 -7.79 13.93
N ALA A 35 -14.30 -8.91 13.53
CA ALA A 35 -14.44 -10.17 14.24
C ALA A 35 -13.87 -10.08 15.66
N ASN A 36 -12.71 -9.42 15.83
CA ASN A 36 -12.10 -9.20 17.14
C ASN A 36 -13.01 -8.35 18.05
N PHE A 37 -13.56 -7.26 17.52
CA PHE A 37 -14.52 -6.43 18.24
C PHE A 37 -15.77 -7.22 18.67
N TYR A 38 -16.34 -8.03 17.77
CA TYR A 38 -17.50 -8.87 18.07
C TYR A 38 -17.25 -9.89 19.18
N MET A 39 -16.06 -10.50 19.20
CA MET A 39 -15.69 -11.46 20.24
C MET A 39 -15.39 -10.82 21.60
N ASN A 40 -15.04 -9.52 21.64
CA ASN A 40 -14.58 -8.83 22.86
C ASN A 40 -15.55 -7.72 23.32
N GLN A 41 -16.85 -7.84 23.01
CA GLN A 41 -17.88 -6.87 23.39
C GLN A 41 -17.99 -6.63 24.91
N GLY A 42 -17.54 -7.57 25.74
CA GLY A 42 -17.49 -7.41 27.21
C GLY A 42 -16.48 -6.37 27.71
N VAL A 43 -15.47 -6.02 26.90
CA VAL A 43 -14.42 -5.04 27.25
C VAL A 43 -14.53 -3.77 26.39
N LEU A 44 -14.96 -3.91 25.14
CA LEU A 44 -15.07 -2.82 24.18
C LEU A 44 -16.48 -2.22 24.16
N THR A 45 -16.75 -1.30 25.09
CA THR A 45 -18.07 -0.70 25.30
C THR A 45 -18.35 0.53 24.42
N LYS A 46 -17.32 1.16 23.84
CA LYS A 46 -17.45 2.35 22.99
C LYS A 46 -17.63 1.98 21.52
N GLU A 47 -18.65 1.17 21.22
CA GLU A 47 -19.01 0.58 19.92
C GLU A 47 -18.17 1.05 18.72
N TRP A 48 -18.46 2.27 18.22
CA TRP A 48 -17.80 2.83 17.03
C TRP A 48 -16.32 3.12 17.21
N TYR A 49 -15.94 3.78 18.30
CA TYR A 49 -14.54 4.11 18.60
C TYR A 49 -13.71 2.84 18.82
N SER A 50 -14.30 1.86 19.49
CA SER A 50 -13.72 0.55 19.71
C SER A 50 -13.50 -0.18 18.39
N LEU A 51 -14.49 -0.24 17.50
CA LEU A 51 -14.35 -0.83 16.17
C LEU A 51 -13.23 -0.14 15.35
N TRP A 52 -13.20 1.19 15.35
CA TRP A 52 -12.17 1.97 14.65
C TRP A 52 -10.77 1.64 15.17
N SER A 53 -10.59 1.58 16.50
CA SER A 53 -9.32 1.22 17.10
C SER A 53 -8.86 -0.20 16.74
N GLN A 54 -9.78 -1.18 16.71
CA GLN A 54 -9.44 -2.56 16.40
C GLN A 54 -9.03 -2.71 14.93
N VAL A 55 -9.82 -2.16 14.00
CA VAL A 55 -9.49 -2.20 12.57
C VAL A 55 -8.19 -1.44 12.29
N GLY A 56 -7.99 -0.28 12.90
CA GLY A 56 -6.78 0.52 12.76
C GLY A 56 -5.53 -0.16 13.32
N LEU A 57 -5.65 -0.85 14.47
CA LEU A 57 -4.55 -1.59 15.08
C LEU A 57 -4.08 -2.73 14.17
N PHE A 58 -4.99 -3.58 13.69
CA PHE A 58 -4.61 -4.66 12.78
C PHE A 58 -4.02 -4.13 11.48
N TYR A 59 -4.58 -3.03 10.96
CA TYR A 59 -4.11 -2.44 9.72
C TYR A 59 -2.70 -1.87 9.88
N GLY A 60 -2.49 -1.04 10.90
CA GLY A 60 -1.23 -0.33 11.13
C GLY A 60 -0.08 -1.26 11.50
N GLU A 61 -0.31 -2.21 12.42
CA GLU A 61 0.77 -3.04 12.95
C GLU A 61 1.13 -4.23 12.04
N PHE A 62 0.14 -4.82 11.34
CA PHE A 62 0.36 -6.03 10.56
C PHE A 62 0.28 -5.77 9.06
N PHE A 63 -0.87 -5.29 8.57
CA PHE A 63 -1.13 -5.30 7.13
C PHE A 63 -0.40 -4.20 6.37
N PHE A 64 -0.20 -3.03 6.97
CA PHE A 64 0.50 -1.91 6.37
C PHE A 64 1.99 -2.18 6.10
N PRO A 65 2.80 -2.69 7.05
CA PRO A 65 4.19 -3.05 6.76
C PRO A 65 4.31 -4.18 5.72
N ILE A 66 3.39 -5.15 5.74
CA ILE A 66 3.32 -6.21 4.72
C ILE A 66 3.05 -5.61 3.34
N LEU A 67 2.12 -4.66 3.25
CA LEU A 67 1.77 -3.99 2.01
C LEU A 67 2.96 -3.22 1.43
N ILE A 68 3.67 -2.46 2.27
CA ILE A 68 4.90 -1.75 1.87
C ILE A 68 5.93 -2.75 1.34
N ALA A 69 6.14 -3.87 2.03
CA ALA A 69 7.11 -4.88 1.63
C ALA A 69 6.78 -5.49 0.26
N ILE A 70 5.52 -5.83 0.02
CA ILE A 70 5.06 -6.37 -1.27
C ILE A 70 5.22 -5.34 -2.39
N CYS A 71 4.83 -4.08 -2.16
CA CYS A 71 5.00 -2.99 -3.12
C CYS A 71 6.47 -2.80 -3.49
N CYS A 72 7.36 -2.74 -2.50
CA CYS A 72 8.79 -2.62 -2.73
C CYS A 72 9.35 -3.81 -3.53
N ALA A 73 9.02 -5.04 -3.11
CA ALA A 73 9.47 -6.25 -3.80
C ALA A 73 8.98 -6.29 -5.26
N TYR A 74 7.73 -5.92 -5.50
CA TYR A 74 7.15 -5.89 -6.84
C TYR A 74 7.83 -4.88 -7.76
N MET A 75 8.06 -3.66 -7.25
CA MET A 75 8.75 -2.60 -8.01
C MET A 75 10.17 -2.98 -8.40
N TRP A 76 10.88 -3.70 -7.54
CA TRP A 76 12.24 -4.18 -7.82
C TRP A 76 12.25 -5.44 -8.69
N ARG A 77 11.24 -6.31 -8.58
CA ARG A 77 11.08 -7.50 -9.43
C ARG A 77 11.04 -7.15 -10.92
N LEU A 78 10.33 -6.07 -11.28
CA LEU A 78 10.24 -5.62 -12.68
C LEU A 78 11.59 -5.23 -13.28
N GLU A 79 12.54 -4.79 -12.46
CA GLU A 79 13.88 -4.39 -12.92
C GLU A 79 14.83 -5.57 -13.08
N HIS A 80 14.62 -6.62 -12.27
CA HIS A 80 15.36 -7.87 -12.41
C HIS A 80 14.84 -8.75 -13.55
N HIS A 81 13.67 -8.42 -14.12
CA HIS A 81 13.09 -9.12 -15.25
C HIS A 81 13.68 -8.63 -16.59
N ASN A 82 13.92 -9.55 -17.53
CA ASN A 82 14.32 -9.26 -18.92
C ASN A 82 15.53 -8.32 -19.12
N LYS A 83 16.55 -8.38 -18.25
CA LYS A 83 17.76 -7.54 -18.35
C LYS A 83 17.48 -6.03 -18.30
N ASN A 84 16.31 -5.59 -17.82
CA ASN A 84 15.93 -4.18 -17.67
C ASN A 84 16.94 -3.40 -16.81
N TRP A 85 17.58 -4.07 -15.87
CA TRP A 85 18.62 -3.49 -15.03
C TRP A 85 19.77 -2.85 -15.83
N ASN A 86 20.20 -3.48 -16.93
CA ASN A 86 21.25 -2.92 -17.79
C ASN A 86 20.77 -1.65 -18.50
N MET A 87 19.50 -1.64 -18.94
CA MET A 87 18.91 -0.47 -19.59
C MET A 87 18.84 0.73 -18.65
N ILE A 88 18.52 0.50 -17.37
CA ILE A 88 18.53 1.55 -16.33
C ILE A 88 19.92 2.11 -16.12
N MET A 89 20.96 1.27 -16.08
CA MET A 89 22.34 1.71 -15.88
C MET A 89 22.88 2.52 -17.07
N THR A 90 22.36 2.30 -18.27
CA THR A 90 22.72 3.08 -19.47
C THR A 90 21.90 4.36 -19.66
N ALA A 91 20.81 4.53 -18.90
CA ALA A 91 19.95 5.70 -19.04
C ALA A 91 20.63 6.96 -18.46
N PRO A 92 20.47 8.16 -19.08
CA PRO A 92 21.05 9.41 -18.60
C PRO A 92 20.24 9.99 -17.43
N VAL A 93 20.07 9.20 -16.37
CA VAL A 93 19.25 9.53 -15.19
C VAL A 93 20.06 9.23 -13.94
N SER A 94 20.03 10.14 -12.95
CA SER A 94 20.73 9.90 -11.68
C SER A 94 20.10 8.73 -10.92
N THR A 95 20.94 7.90 -10.30
CA THR A 95 20.51 6.80 -9.42
C THR A 95 19.62 7.28 -8.28
N THR A 96 19.91 8.49 -7.75
CA THR A 96 19.10 9.16 -6.73
C THR A 96 17.69 9.49 -7.21
N SER A 97 17.52 9.92 -8.47
CA SER A 97 16.20 10.22 -9.04
C SER A 97 15.37 8.94 -9.20
N ILE A 98 16.00 7.83 -9.58
CA ILE A 98 15.34 6.52 -9.70
C ILE A 98 14.88 6.06 -8.31
N PHE A 99 15.76 6.10 -7.32
CA PHE A 99 15.44 5.71 -5.95
C PHE A 99 14.28 6.53 -5.36
N LEU A 100 14.36 7.87 -5.45
CA LEU A 100 13.31 8.76 -4.97
C LEU A 100 11.99 8.53 -5.71
N SER A 101 12.02 8.23 -7.01
CA SER A 101 10.80 7.94 -7.77
C SER A 101 10.11 6.66 -7.31
N LYS A 102 10.87 5.62 -6.94
CA LYS A 102 10.34 4.35 -6.43
C LYS A 102 9.73 4.49 -5.04
N ILE A 103 10.37 5.25 -4.15
CA ILE A 103 9.81 5.54 -2.81
C ILE A 103 8.49 6.30 -2.96
N ASN A 104 8.49 7.40 -3.71
CA ASN A 104 7.30 8.24 -3.87
C ASN A 104 6.11 7.47 -4.46
N SER A 105 6.35 6.66 -5.50
CA SER A 105 5.28 5.87 -6.11
C SER A 105 4.76 4.76 -5.19
N SER A 106 5.63 4.09 -4.43
CA SER A 106 5.21 3.10 -3.42
C SER A 106 4.32 3.73 -2.35
N TRP A 107 4.76 4.87 -1.80
CA TRP A 107 4.03 5.59 -0.74
C TRP A 107 2.66 6.05 -1.24
N CYS A 108 2.64 6.77 -2.36
CA CYS A 108 1.40 7.32 -2.92
C CYS A 108 0.36 6.24 -3.27
N THR A 109 0.81 5.05 -3.71
CA THR A 109 -0.11 3.93 -3.99
C THR A 109 -0.69 3.33 -2.70
N ASN A 110 0.13 3.18 -1.65
CA ASN A 110 -0.33 2.67 -0.37
C ASN A 110 -1.29 3.65 0.31
N ASP A 111 -0.95 4.94 0.35
CA ASP A 111 -1.77 5.99 0.96
C ASP A 111 -3.17 6.03 0.32
N PHE A 112 -3.23 6.03 -1.02
CA PHE A 112 -4.49 6.02 -1.77
C PHE A 112 -5.37 4.80 -1.43
N SER A 113 -4.76 3.62 -1.26
CA SER A 113 -5.50 2.40 -0.89
C SER A 113 -6.07 2.46 0.54
N SER A 114 -5.29 2.97 1.50
CA SER A 114 -5.76 3.19 2.88
C SER A 114 -6.85 4.23 2.95
N ASP A 115 -6.66 5.39 2.30
CA ASP A 115 -7.60 6.51 2.37
C ASP A 115 -8.96 6.10 1.82
N ILE A 116 -9.00 5.37 0.69
CA ILE A 116 -10.23 4.82 0.12
C ILE A 116 -10.94 3.90 1.12
N LEU A 117 -10.20 2.98 1.75
CA LEU A 117 -10.79 2.03 2.69
C LEU A 117 -11.37 2.75 3.92
N PHE A 118 -10.58 3.63 4.54
CA PHE A 118 -11.01 4.37 5.72
C PHE A 118 -12.16 5.32 5.40
N TYR A 119 -12.16 5.94 4.23
CA TYR A 119 -13.26 6.79 3.77
C TYR A 119 -14.56 6.00 3.58
N ILE A 120 -14.51 4.87 2.87
CA ILE A 120 -15.69 4.03 2.61
C ILE A 120 -16.30 3.49 3.91
N ILE A 121 -15.47 3.09 4.86
CA ILE A 121 -15.91 2.41 6.08
C ILE A 121 -16.34 3.41 7.15
N PHE A 122 -15.59 4.49 7.35
CA PHE A 122 -15.75 5.35 8.52
C PHE A 122 -16.38 6.72 8.23
N PHE A 123 -16.38 7.20 6.98
CA PHE A 123 -16.99 8.49 6.63
C PHE A 123 -18.37 8.37 5.96
N ARG A 124 -18.85 7.14 5.71
CA ARG A 124 -20.17 6.89 5.09
C ARG A 124 -21.34 6.89 6.09
N ARG A 125 -21.13 7.34 7.33
CA ARG A 125 -22.13 7.39 8.40
C ARG A 125 -21.92 8.63 9.24
#